data_AF-A0A5C6F6X0-F1
#
_entry.id   AF-A0A5C6F6X0-F1
#
_cell.length_a   1.000
_cell.length_b   1.000
_cell.length_c   1.000
_cell.angle_alpha   90.00
_cell.angle_beta   90.00
_cell.angle_gamma   90.00
#
_symmetry.space_group_name_H-M   'P 1'
#
loop_
_entity.id
_entity.type
_entity.pdbx_description
1 polymer ?
#
loop_
_entity_poly.entity_id
_entity_poly.type
_entity_poly.pdbx_seq_one_letter_code
_entity_poly.pdbx_strand_id
1 'polypeptide(L)'
;MSRYVTAFLFIVVCMPVVSQAADSTPLARLAAQYHGEVKAFEKTVIQIRGIDRFDERLVDRWDDETARLSLAAKNPRHFNRLFHQWQAVSKLEAQAEAAIFGKYTPHHDLIGQFERVLYARQLFVEEFILHVENPTHIDTVRRLDRPSARRSSYLPKLAN
;
A
#
# COMPACT_ATOMS: atom_id res chain seq x y z
N MET A 1 14.04 48.88 -43.28
CA MET A 1 15.24 48.74 -42.43
C MET A 1 14.82 48.97 -40.98
N SER A 2 14.17 47.99 -40.34
CA SER A 2 14.76 46.98 -39.44
C SER A 2 15.69 47.59 -38.38
N ARG A 3 15.22 47.70 -37.13
CA ARG A 3 15.97 47.42 -35.88
C ARG A 3 15.01 47.01 -34.75
N TYR A 4 15.19 45.76 -34.34
CA TYR A 4 14.71 45.03 -33.16
C TYR A 4 15.00 45.82 -31.86
N VAL A 5 14.37 45.60 -30.70
CA VAL A 5 14.41 44.37 -29.89
C VAL A 5 13.32 44.48 -28.82
N THR A 6 12.29 43.65 -28.91
CA THR A 6 11.32 43.41 -27.83
C THR A 6 11.98 42.53 -26.78
N ALA A 7 12.27 43.09 -25.60
CA ALA A 7 12.75 42.35 -24.45
C ALA A 7 11.60 41.52 -23.86
N PHE A 8 11.50 40.26 -24.28
CA PHE A 8 10.69 39.26 -23.60
C PHE A 8 11.40 38.87 -22.31
N LEU A 9 10.91 39.41 -21.19
CA LEU A 9 11.33 39.03 -19.84
C LEU A 9 10.80 37.62 -19.57
N PHE A 10 11.63 36.60 -19.86
CA PHE A 10 11.36 35.21 -19.53
C PHE A 10 11.53 35.05 -18.01
N ILE A 11 10.45 35.28 -17.26
CA ILE A 11 10.41 34.91 -15.83
C ILE A 11 10.34 33.38 -15.80
N VAL A 12 11.52 32.77 -15.73
CA VAL A 12 11.68 31.37 -15.32
C VAL A 12 11.21 31.31 -13.87
N VAL A 13 9.95 30.95 -13.68
CA VAL A 13 9.42 30.56 -12.38
C VAL A 13 10.17 29.29 -12.00
N CYS A 14 11.28 29.46 -11.28
CA CYS A 14 11.86 28.43 -10.44
C CYS A 14 10.81 28.04 -9.42
N MET A 15 9.91 27.13 -9.79
CA MET A 15 9.13 26.42 -8.81
C MET A 15 10.14 25.66 -7.94
N PRO A 16 10.16 25.86 -6.62
CA PRO A 16 10.91 24.98 -5.76
C PRO A 16 10.34 23.60 -5.96
N VAL A 17 11.11 22.72 -6.61
CA VAL A 17 10.86 21.29 -6.53
C VAL A 17 11.05 20.98 -5.06
N VAL A 18 9.92 20.86 -4.34
CA VAL A 18 9.89 20.29 -3.01
C VAL A 18 10.40 18.87 -3.18
N SER A 19 11.70 18.69 -2.98
CA SER A 19 12.32 17.41 -2.73
C SER A 19 11.61 16.84 -1.50
N GLN A 20 10.53 16.09 -1.71
CA GLN A 20 10.02 15.20 -0.68
C GLN A 20 11.16 14.27 -0.31
N ALA A 21 11.51 14.29 0.97
CA ALA A 21 12.64 13.59 1.55
C ALA A 21 12.83 12.20 0.96
N ALA A 22 14.03 11.98 0.43
CA ALA A 22 14.49 10.79 -0.26
C ALA A 22 14.75 9.59 0.69
N ASP A 23 13.80 9.29 1.60
CA ASP A 23 13.97 8.29 2.67
C ASP A 23 12.84 7.25 2.75
N SER A 24 11.98 7.11 1.73
CA SER A 24 11.01 6.01 1.68
C SER A 24 11.45 4.94 0.70
N THR A 25 11.78 3.75 1.21
CA THR A 25 11.96 2.55 0.38
C THR A 25 10.76 2.37 -0.55
N PRO A 26 10.92 1.80 -1.77
CA PRO A 26 9.80 1.56 -2.68
C PRO A 26 8.64 0.82 -1.99
N LEU A 27 8.99 -0.14 -1.12
CA LEU A 27 8.05 -0.87 -0.27
C LEU A 27 7.25 0.03 0.68
N ALA A 28 7.90 0.98 1.35
CA ALA A 28 7.22 1.93 2.24
C ALA A 28 6.27 2.86 1.47
N ARG A 29 6.67 3.30 0.27
CA ARG A 29 5.82 4.12 -0.60
C ARG A 29 4.58 3.36 -1.07
N LEU A 30 4.74 2.12 -1.51
CA LEU A 30 3.63 1.28 -1.95
C LEU A 30 2.69 0.89 -0.80
N ALA A 31 3.24 0.63 0.39
CA ALA A 31 2.43 0.40 1.58
C ALA A 31 1.61 1.65 1.97
N ALA A 32 2.19 2.85 1.85
CA ALA A 32 1.48 4.10 2.07
C ALA A 32 0.40 4.35 1.01
N GLN A 33 0.66 4.02 -0.26
CA GLN A 33 -0.33 4.10 -1.33
C GLN A 33 -1.52 3.16 -1.06
N TYR A 34 -1.24 1.90 -0.72
CA TYR A 34 -2.28 0.93 -0.38
C TYR A 34 -3.15 1.38 0.79
N HIS A 35 -2.56 1.86 1.89
CA HIS A 35 -3.30 2.48 2.99
C HIS A 35 -4.15 3.68 2.53
N GLY A 36 -3.62 4.54 1.66
CA GLY A 36 -4.38 5.66 1.10
C GLY A 36 -5.64 5.23 0.35
N GLU A 37 -5.56 4.15 -0.43
CA GLU A 37 -6.73 3.59 -1.13
C GLU A 37 -7.72 2.92 -0.16
N VAL A 38 -7.24 2.19 0.86
CA VAL A 38 -8.11 1.59 1.89
C VAL A 38 -8.90 2.67 2.64
N LYS A 39 -8.23 3.76 3.00
CA LYS A 39 -8.87 4.93 3.61
C LYS A 39 -9.93 5.57 2.72
N ALA A 40 -9.67 5.65 1.41
CA ALA A 40 -10.66 6.15 0.46
C ALA A 40 -11.89 5.24 0.39
N PHE A 41 -11.67 3.92 0.38
CA PHE A 41 -12.71 2.91 0.43
C PHE A 41 -13.55 3.00 1.73
N GLU A 42 -12.90 3.09 2.89
CA GLU A 42 -13.55 3.28 4.19
C GLU A 42 -14.48 4.51 4.19
N LYS A 43 -13.98 5.64 3.68
CA LYS A 43 -14.78 6.86 3.54
C LYS A 43 -16.02 6.64 2.68
N THR A 44 -15.91 5.88 1.59
CA THR A 44 -17.05 5.54 0.73
C THR A 44 -18.03 4.60 1.43
N VAL A 45 -17.55 3.61 2.19
CA VAL A 45 -18.39 2.72 3.02
C VAL A 45 -19.24 3.54 3.99
N ILE A 46 -18.63 4.47 4.74
CA ILE A 46 -19.33 5.32 5.72
C ILE A 46 -20.37 6.23 5.07
N GLN A 47 -20.17 6.62 3.81
CA GLN A 47 -21.11 7.49 3.09
C GLN A 47 -22.35 6.76 2.59
N ILE A 48 -22.28 5.45 2.43
CA ILE A 48 -23.37 4.65 1.87
C ILE A 48 -24.36 4.27 2.97
N ARG A 49 -25.61 4.68 2.78
CA ARG A 49 -26.69 4.33 3.70
C ARG A 49 -27.00 2.84 3.62
N GLY A 50 -27.23 2.24 4.79
CA GLY A 50 -27.70 0.85 4.90
C GLY A 50 -26.60 -0.18 5.12
N ILE A 51 -25.33 0.25 5.22
CA ILE A 51 -24.26 -0.59 5.73
C ILE A 51 -24.36 -0.62 7.26
N ASP A 52 -24.27 -1.80 7.85
CA ASP A 52 -24.32 -1.94 9.30
C ASP A 52 -23.05 -1.42 9.96
N ARG A 53 -23.22 -0.79 11.12
CA ARG A 53 -22.12 -0.25 11.93
C ARG A 53 -21.03 -1.27 12.29
N PHE A 54 -21.38 -2.56 12.37
CA PHE A 54 -20.40 -3.62 12.62
C PHE A 54 -19.45 -3.82 11.43
N ASP A 55 -19.98 -3.73 10.21
CA ASP A 55 -19.20 -3.89 8.98
C ASP A 55 -18.40 -2.61 8.69
N GLU A 56 -18.94 -1.43 8.98
CA GLU A 56 -18.17 -0.17 8.98
C GLU A 56 -16.95 -0.27 9.90
N ARG A 57 -17.13 -0.76 11.14
CA ARG A 57 -16.03 -0.95 12.10
C ARG A 57 -15.00 -1.98 11.66
N LEU A 58 -15.40 -2.95 10.85
CA LEU A 58 -14.48 -3.92 10.27
C LEU A 58 -13.56 -3.24 9.24
N VAL A 59 -14.13 -2.35 8.42
CA VAL A 59 -13.38 -1.56 7.42
C VAL A 59 -12.48 -0.51 8.10
N ASP A 60 -12.95 0.17 9.13
CA ASP A 60 -12.16 1.08 9.98
C ASP A 60 -10.94 0.35 10.59
N ARG A 61 -11.16 -0.85 11.15
CA ARG A 61 -10.06 -1.69 11.65
C ARG A 61 -9.08 -2.09 10.54
N TRP A 62 -9.57 -2.33 9.33
CA TRP A 62 -8.71 -2.62 8.20
C TRP A 62 -7.84 -1.41 7.82
N ASP A 63 -8.40 -0.19 7.82
CA ASP A 63 -7.63 1.06 7.65
C ASP A 63 -6.51 1.15 8.71
N ASP A 64 -6.86 1.01 9.99
CA ASP A 64 -5.92 1.04 11.11
C ASP A 64 -4.75 0.04 10.94
N GLU A 65 -5.04 -1.21 10.55
CA GLU A 65 -4.01 -2.23 10.37
C GLU A 65 -3.18 -1.99 9.09
N THR A 66 -3.74 -1.37 8.06
CA THR A 66 -2.98 -0.95 6.86
C THR A 66 -2.07 0.25 7.16
N ALA A 67 -2.49 1.16 8.05
CA ALA A 67 -1.64 2.23 8.56
C ALA A 67 -0.42 1.64 9.32
N ARG A 68 -0.64 0.62 10.15
CA ARG A 68 0.43 -0.11 10.85
C ARG A 68 1.35 -0.86 9.88
N LEU A 69 0.82 -1.40 8.79
CA LEU A 69 1.60 -1.99 7.70
C LEU A 69 2.53 -0.96 7.05
N SER A 70 2.00 0.23 6.73
CA SER A 70 2.81 1.32 6.19
C SER A 70 3.95 1.72 7.13
N LEU A 71 3.69 1.79 8.44
CA LEU A 71 4.73 2.03 9.44
C LEU A 71 5.77 0.91 9.51
N ALA A 72 5.35 -0.35 9.43
CA ALA A 72 6.26 -1.48 9.41
C ALA A 72 7.14 -1.49 8.14
N ALA A 73 6.59 -1.07 7.00
CA ALA A 73 7.28 -1.04 5.71
C ALA A 73 8.41 0.00 5.66
N LYS A 74 8.34 1.05 6.50
CA LYS A 74 9.44 2.04 6.65
C LYS A 74 10.73 1.43 7.19
N ASN A 75 10.67 0.31 7.91
CA ASN A 75 11.86 -0.38 8.41
C ASN A 75 11.82 -1.87 8.02
N PRO A 76 12.17 -2.18 6.76
CA PRO A 76 12.03 -3.53 6.24
C PRO A 76 12.96 -4.54 6.94
N ARG A 77 14.04 -4.08 7.60
CA ARG A 77 14.97 -4.94 8.37
C ARG A 77 14.25 -5.86 9.36
N HIS A 78 13.08 -5.45 9.87
CA HIS A 78 12.22 -6.27 10.71
C HIS A 78 11.19 -7.06 9.89
N PHE A 79 11.65 -7.82 8.90
CA PHE A 79 10.79 -8.54 7.96
C PHE A 79 9.71 -9.40 8.62
N ASN A 80 10.02 -10.13 9.72
CA ASN A 80 9.01 -10.93 10.43
C ASN A 80 7.84 -10.07 10.94
N ARG A 81 8.12 -8.85 11.43
CA ARG A 81 7.08 -7.92 11.88
C ARG A 81 6.25 -7.46 10.69
N LEU A 82 6.89 -7.11 9.57
CA LEU A 82 6.21 -6.70 8.35
C LEU A 82 5.33 -7.82 7.78
N PHE A 83 5.83 -9.06 7.75
CA PHE A 83 5.10 -10.23 7.28
C PHE A 83 3.90 -10.56 8.16
N HIS A 84 4.05 -10.54 9.48
CA HIS A 84 2.91 -10.74 10.39
C HIS A 84 1.86 -9.65 10.23
N GLN A 85 2.30 -8.39 10.05
CA GLN A 85 1.41 -7.27 9.80
C GLN A 85 0.66 -7.45 8.47
N TRP A 86 1.35 -7.90 7.42
CA TRP A 86 0.75 -8.21 6.13
C TRP A 86 -0.31 -9.32 6.24
N GLN A 87 -0.04 -10.40 6.98
CA GLN A 87 -1.02 -11.46 7.22
C GLN A 87 -2.29 -10.96 7.93
N ALA A 88 -2.12 -10.08 8.93
CA ALA A 88 -3.25 -9.49 9.64
C ALA A 88 -4.12 -8.64 8.71
N VAL A 89 -3.48 -7.80 7.87
CA VAL A 89 -4.16 -6.97 6.88
C VAL A 89 -4.87 -7.81 5.82
N SER A 90 -4.20 -8.80 5.23
CA SER A 90 -4.80 -9.66 4.21
C SER A 90 -6.01 -10.44 4.73
N LYS A 91 -5.99 -10.87 5.99
CA LYS A 91 -7.15 -11.49 6.64
C LYS A 91 -8.32 -10.51 6.80
N LEU A 92 -8.04 -9.27 7.20
CA LEU A 92 -9.07 -8.24 7.35
C LEU A 92 -9.65 -7.81 6.00
N GLU A 93 -8.83 -7.68 4.96
CA GLU A 93 -9.27 -7.41 3.58
C GLU A 93 -10.30 -8.46 3.14
N ALA A 94 -9.97 -9.75 3.26
CA ALA A 94 -10.89 -10.82 2.86
C ALA A 94 -12.20 -10.82 3.67
N GLN A 95 -12.13 -10.46 4.96
CA GLN A 95 -13.33 -10.33 5.80
C GLN A 95 -14.17 -9.12 5.39
N ALA A 96 -13.54 -7.97 5.13
CA ALA A 96 -14.19 -6.75 4.69
C ALA A 96 -14.86 -6.95 3.31
N GLU A 97 -14.16 -7.59 2.37
CA GLU A 97 -14.71 -7.93 1.06
C GLU A 97 -15.98 -8.79 1.19
N ALA A 98 -15.88 -9.88 1.96
CA ALA A 98 -17.02 -10.78 2.18
C ALA A 98 -18.20 -10.08 2.89
N ALA A 99 -17.91 -9.20 3.85
CA ALA A 99 -18.94 -8.46 4.58
C ALA A 99 -19.64 -7.42 3.69
N ILE A 100 -18.87 -6.65 2.93
CA ILE A 100 -19.41 -5.55 2.11
C ILE A 100 -20.08 -6.08 0.84
N PHE A 101 -19.39 -6.93 0.07
CA PHE A 101 -19.90 -7.39 -1.22
C PHE A 101 -20.72 -8.68 -1.14
N GLY A 102 -20.62 -9.44 -0.04
CA GLY A 102 -21.43 -10.64 0.16
C GLY A 102 -22.83 -10.38 0.71
N LYS A 103 -23.06 -9.21 1.34
CA LYS A 103 -24.31 -8.89 2.04
C LYS A 103 -25.08 -7.73 1.43
N TYR A 104 -24.40 -6.68 0.99
CA TYR A 104 -25.03 -5.46 0.49
C TYR A 104 -25.12 -5.46 -1.03
N THR A 105 -26.08 -4.71 -1.57
CA THR A 105 -26.14 -4.49 -3.02
C THR A 105 -24.93 -3.65 -3.44
N PRO A 106 -24.10 -4.11 -4.39
CA PRO A 106 -22.88 -3.42 -4.76
C PRO A 106 -23.15 -2.02 -5.28
N HIS A 107 -22.60 -1.00 -4.62
CA HIS A 107 -22.61 0.37 -5.12
C HIS A 107 -21.45 0.57 -6.10
N HIS A 108 -21.69 1.25 -7.23
CA HIS A 108 -20.66 1.45 -8.26
C HIS A 108 -19.39 2.12 -7.73
N ASP A 109 -19.53 3.14 -6.87
CA ASP A 109 -18.38 3.78 -6.23
C ASP A 109 -17.61 2.83 -5.29
N LEU A 110 -18.29 1.94 -4.58
CA LEU A 110 -17.64 0.94 -3.72
C LEU A 110 -16.78 -0.01 -4.55
N ILE A 111 -17.32 -0.49 -5.67
CA ILE A 111 -16.60 -1.38 -6.59
C ILE A 111 -15.36 -0.65 -7.10
N GLY A 112 -15.52 0.56 -7.63
CA GLY A 112 -14.39 1.32 -8.20
C GLY A 112 -13.31 1.65 -7.17
N GLN A 113 -13.67 1.95 -5.92
CA GLN A 113 -12.68 2.15 -4.85
C GLN A 113 -12.01 0.83 -4.46
N PHE A 114 -12.78 -0.25 -4.35
CA PHE A 114 -12.22 -1.55 -4.00
C PHE A 114 -11.26 -2.09 -5.08
N GLU A 115 -11.54 -1.87 -6.36
CA GLU A 115 -10.62 -2.19 -7.46
C GLU A 115 -9.28 -1.45 -7.34
N ARG A 116 -9.30 -0.18 -6.92
CA ARG A 116 -8.08 0.59 -6.65
C ARG A 116 -7.31 0.04 -5.46
N VAL A 117 -8.02 -0.38 -4.42
CA VAL A 117 -7.42 -1.06 -3.26
C VAL A 117 -6.71 -2.35 -3.71
N LEU A 118 -7.38 -3.20 -4.51
CA LEU A 118 -6.80 -4.43 -5.03
C LEU A 118 -5.59 -4.19 -5.92
N TYR A 119 -5.62 -3.14 -6.75
CA TYR A 119 -4.49 -2.74 -7.58
C TYR A 119 -3.29 -2.27 -6.73
N ALA A 120 -3.51 -1.37 -5.77
CA ALA A 120 -2.45 -0.89 -4.88
C ALA A 120 -1.87 -2.02 -4.03
N ARG A 121 -2.72 -2.95 -3.58
CA ARG A 121 -2.33 -4.18 -2.89
C ARG A 121 -1.43 -5.04 -3.77
N GLN A 122 -1.80 -5.26 -5.03
CA GLN A 122 -0.99 -6.05 -5.95
C GLN A 122 0.41 -5.47 -6.11
N LEU A 123 0.52 -4.15 -6.34
CA LEU A 123 1.82 -3.48 -6.43
C LEU A 123 2.65 -3.65 -5.16
N PHE A 124 2.03 -3.50 -3.99
CA PHE A 124 2.71 -3.75 -2.70
C PHE A 124 3.19 -5.20 -2.58
N VAL A 125 2.36 -6.18 -2.96
CA VAL A 125 2.71 -7.61 -2.88
C VAL A 125 3.87 -7.95 -3.82
N GLU A 126 3.86 -7.42 -5.03
CA GLU A 126 4.96 -7.59 -6.00
C GLU A 126 6.28 -7.08 -5.42
N GLU A 127 6.30 -5.85 -4.89
CA GLU A 127 7.49 -5.30 -4.23
C GLU A 127 7.86 -6.07 -2.96
N PHE A 128 6.87 -6.52 -2.18
CA PHE A 128 7.09 -7.31 -0.98
C PHE A 128 7.78 -8.64 -1.30
N ILE A 129 7.37 -9.33 -2.38
CA ILE A 129 8.00 -10.56 -2.86
C ILE A 129 9.42 -10.27 -3.38
N LEU A 130 9.59 -9.24 -4.21
CA LEU A 130 10.90 -8.84 -4.70
C LEU A 130 11.88 -8.52 -3.56
N HIS A 131 11.38 -7.86 -2.51
CA HIS A 131 12.15 -7.55 -1.31
C HIS A 131 12.52 -8.81 -0.50
N VAL A 132 11.72 -9.87 -0.58
CA VAL A 132 12.05 -11.20 -0.02
C VAL A 132 13.11 -11.90 -0.86
N GLU A 133 13.01 -11.84 -2.19
CA GLU A 133 13.82 -12.58 -3.16
C GLU A 133 15.21 -11.99 -3.40
N ASN A 134 15.33 -10.67 -3.43
CA ASN A 134 16.57 -9.97 -3.74
C ASN A 134 17.04 -9.08 -2.56
N PRO A 135 17.75 -9.65 -1.57
CA PRO A 135 18.22 -8.94 -0.38
C PRO A 135 19.26 -7.84 -0.66
N THR A 136 19.76 -7.75 -1.91
CA THR A 136 20.68 -6.71 -2.40
C THR A 136 19.98 -5.50 -3.03
N HIS A 137 18.64 -5.51 -3.13
CA HIS A 137 17.84 -4.34 -3.54
C HIS A 137 17.79 -3.31 -2.40
N ILE A 138 18.89 -2.56 -2.25
CA ILE A 138 19.14 -1.33 -1.47
C ILE A 138 18.16 -1.02 -0.31
N ASP A 139 17.93 -1.98 0.59
CA ASP A 139 17.78 -1.77 2.05
C ASP A 139 17.65 -3.11 2.78
N THR A 140 18.82 -3.67 3.11
CA THR A 140 19.11 -5.06 3.49
C THR A 140 18.15 -5.69 4.52
N VAL A 141 17.30 -6.59 4.03
CA VAL A 141 16.80 -7.75 4.77
C VAL A 141 17.76 -8.93 4.56
N ARG A 142 17.96 -9.74 5.61
CA ARG A 142 18.96 -10.82 5.68
C ARG A 142 18.84 -11.78 4.48
N ARG A 143 19.98 -12.17 3.90
CA ARG A 143 20.05 -12.99 2.68
C ARG A 143 19.27 -14.31 2.80
N LEU A 144 18.64 -14.66 1.67
CA LEU A 144 17.80 -15.83 1.47
C LEU A 144 18.54 -17.17 1.58
N ASP A 145 19.84 -17.13 1.29
CA ASP A 145 20.79 -18.24 1.27
C ASP A 145 21.10 -18.83 2.65
N ARG A 146 20.65 -18.18 3.75
CA ARG A 146 20.82 -18.69 5.10
C ARG A 146 19.59 -19.48 5.55
N PRO A 147 19.74 -20.79 5.84
CA PRO A 147 18.64 -21.60 6.37
C PRO A 147 18.15 -21.03 7.70
N SER A 148 16.83 -20.91 7.83
CA SER A 148 16.16 -20.47 9.04
C SER A 148 14.91 -21.32 9.22
N ALA A 149 14.91 -22.17 10.25
CA ALA A 149 13.78 -23.05 10.58
C ALA A 149 12.47 -22.26 10.79
N ARG A 150 12.58 -21.04 11.34
CA ARG A 150 11.45 -20.13 11.57
C ARG A 150 10.94 -19.50 10.28
N ARG A 151 11.72 -19.49 9.21
CA ARG A 151 11.34 -18.91 7.91
C ARG A 151 10.72 -19.94 6.99
N SER A 152 11.25 -21.16 6.98
CA SER A 152 10.68 -22.28 6.22
C SER A 152 9.26 -22.64 6.65
N SER A 153 8.79 -22.13 7.79
CA SER A 153 7.38 -22.21 8.21
C SER A 153 6.46 -21.14 7.60
N TYR A 154 7.01 -20.05 7.06
CA TYR A 154 6.25 -18.92 6.49
C TYR A 154 6.13 -18.99 4.96
N LEU A 155 7.10 -19.61 4.30
CA LEU A 155 6.98 -19.93 2.88
C LEU A 155 6.23 -21.26 2.80
N PRO A 156 5.03 -21.32 2.18
CA PRO A 156 4.46 -22.61 1.84
C PRO A 156 5.53 -23.38 1.08
N LYS A 157 5.69 -24.67 1.36
CA LYS A 157 6.50 -25.53 0.50
C LYS A 157 5.92 -25.37 -0.90
N LEU A 158 6.58 -24.60 -1.76
CA LEU A 158 6.35 -24.62 -3.19
C LEU A 158 6.71 -26.05 -3.58
N ALA A 159 5.70 -26.91 -3.55
CA ALA A 159 5.83 -28.30 -3.87
C ALA A 159 6.17 -28.37 -5.36
N ASN A 160 7.28 -29.06 -5.65
CA ASN A 160 7.56 -29.62 -6.97
C ASN A 160 6.39 -30.48 -7.44
#